data_AF-A0A6N2E1T7-F1
#
_entry.id   AF-A0A6N2E1T7-F1
#
_cell.length_a   1.000
_cell.length_b   1.000
_cell.length_c   1.000
_cell.angle_alpha   90.00
_cell.angle_beta   90.00
_cell.angle_gamma   90.00
#
_symmetry.space_group_name_H-M   'P 1'
#
loop_
_entity.id
_entity.type
_entity.pdbx_description
1 polymer ?
#
loop_
_entity_poly.entity_id
_entity_poly.type
_entity_poly.pdbx_seq_one_letter_code
_entity_poly.pdbx_strand_id
1 'polypeptide(L)'
;MYYLLMSRKIVLFWGFLGVFVLVLWLGSCTTAEPAPPGLVEEPETELPKDPEAPRADDPELEEDPAEDAVEYPVEDEEIPDEDIYIKTEDFVISTEMYETTFNEVEQFIAELNEIIADRDFQQWKSHLTEDYLHVHSDPAVLRERSESPVLRRNNIELRDIEDYFTWVVVPSRANARLDDLDFIGTDQVEAIMRVRDQGVILYQLKRVNDRWKIDVF
;
A
#
# COMPACT_ATOMS: atom_id res chain seq x y z
N MET A 1 18.22 27.66 -14.58
CA MET A 1 18.99 27.85 -15.83
C MET A 1 19.03 26.50 -16.53
N TYR A 2 18.27 26.37 -17.64
CA TYR A 2 18.30 25.37 -18.73
C TYR A 2 18.80 23.94 -18.39
N TYR A 3 18.01 22.87 -18.59
CA TYR A 3 17.65 22.36 -19.92
C TYR A 3 16.31 21.60 -19.95
N LEU A 4 15.49 22.01 -20.91
CA LEU A 4 14.33 21.33 -21.47
C LEU A 4 14.80 20.46 -22.65
N LEU A 5 14.29 19.23 -22.82
CA LEU A 5 14.02 18.53 -24.11
C LEU A 5 13.76 17.04 -23.83
N MET A 6 12.49 16.63 -23.67
CA MET A 6 11.69 16.00 -24.74
C MET A 6 12.47 15.04 -25.65
N SER A 7 12.15 13.75 -25.56
CA SER A 7 12.00 12.90 -26.75
C SER A 7 11.06 11.73 -26.49
N ARG A 8 9.79 11.94 -26.82
CA ARG A 8 8.78 10.90 -27.06
C ARG A 8 9.17 10.13 -28.33
N LYS A 9 9.19 8.81 -28.31
CA LYS A 9 9.09 7.98 -29.53
C LYS A 9 8.11 6.82 -29.29
N ILE A 10 6.84 7.13 -29.55
CA ILE A 10 5.78 6.17 -29.83
C ILE A 10 5.96 5.76 -31.29
N VAL A 11 6.18 4.47 -31.56
CA VAL A 11 6.15 3.91 -32.92
C VAL A 11 4.88 3.08 -33.04
N LEU A 12 3.82 3.70 -33.54
CA LEU A 12 2.65 3.03 -34.08
C LEU A 12 2.85 2.92 -35.60
N PHE A 13 3.04 1.70 -36.08
CA PHE A 13 3.20 1.37 -37.50
C PHE A 13 1.88 0.77 -37.98
N TRP A 14 0.96 1.61 -38.47
CA TRP A 14 -0.19 1.17 -39.28
C TRP A 14 -0.13 1.93 -40.61
N GLY A 15 0.24 1.20 -41.66
CA GLY A 15 0.46 1.72 -43.01
C GLY A 15 -0.83 2.02 -43.75
N PHE A 16 -1.03 3.30 -44.04
CA PHE A 16 -1.43 3.90 -45.31
C PHE A 16 -2.19 3.03 -46.34
N LEU A 17 -3.44 3.42 -46.59
CA LEU A 17 -4.01 3.55 -47.94
C LEU A 17 -5.15 4.58 -47.90
N GLY A 18 -5.10 5.62 -48.74
CA GLY A 18 -6.31 6.38 -49.06
C GLY A 18 -6.21 7.90 -49.16
N VAL A 19 -5.69 8.36 -50.30
CA VAL A 19 -6.17 9.52 -51.07
C VAL A 19 -6.21 10.91 -50.40
N PHE A 20 -5.29 11.71 -50.93
CA PHE A 20 -5.16 13.17 -50.91
C PHE A 20 -6.40 13.87 -51.50
N VAL A 21 -7.15 14.65 -50.71
CA VAL A 21 -7.94 15.80 -51.22
C VAL A 21 -7.84 16.95 -50.23
N LEU A 22 -7.19 18.01 -50.72
CA LEU A 22 -6.95 19.29 -50.08
C LEU A 22 -8.13 20.23 -50.39
N VAL A 23 -8.90 20.64 -49.38
CA VAL A 23 -9.82 21.79 -49.48
C VAL A 23 -9.66 22.64 -48.22
N LEU A 24 -9.01 23.78 -48.43
CA LEU A 24 -8.92 24.94 -47.54
C LEU A 24 -10.30 25.58 -47.38
N TRP A 25 -10.87 25.58 -46.17
CA TRP A 25 -11.90 26.53 -45.77
C TRP A 25 -11.45 27.23 -44.48
N LEU A 26 -11.05 28.50 -44.65
CA LEU A 26 -10.83 29.46 -43.59
C LEU A 26 -12.21 29.86 -43.02
N GLY A 27 -12.39 29.63 -41.72
CA GLY A 27 -13.56 30.07 -40.97
C GLY A 27 -13.12 30.47 -39.56
N SER A 28 -12.57 31.68 -39.43
CA SER A 28 -12.41 32.35 -38.14
C SER A 28 -13.78 32.57 -37.51
N CYS A 29 -14.02 31.97 -36.34
CA CYS A 29 -14.89 32.56 -35.35
C CYS A 29 -14.25 32.41 -33.97
N THR A 30 -13.63 33.52 -33.58
CA THR A 30 -13.30 33.94 -32.22
C THR A 30 -14.45 33.65 -31.26
N THR A 31 -14.17 33.00 -30.12
CA THR A 31 -15.01 33.09 -28.92
C THR A 31 -14.18 32.80 -27.69
N ALA A 32 -14.03 33.90 -26.95
CA ALA A 32 -13.61 34.12 -25.56
C ALA A 32 -13.30 32.92 -24.66
N GLU A 33 -12.09 32.97 -24.14
CA GLU A 33 -11.59 32.30 -22.94
C GLU A 33 -12.24 32.90 -21.68
N PRO A 34 -12.91 32.12 -20.82
CA PRO A 34 -13.34 32.61 -19.52
C PRO A 34 -12.15 32.64 -18.55
N ALA A 35 -11.90 33.83 -18.02
CA ALA A 35 -10.88 34.15 -17.04
C ALA A 35 -11.02 33.31 -15.74
N PRO A 36 -9.91 33.04 -15.03
CA PRO A 36 -9.91 32.28 -13.78
C PRO A 36 -10.62 33.06 -12.67
N PRO A 37 -11.54 32.43 -11.91
CA PRO A 37 -12.09 33.04 -10.72
C PRO A 37 -11.03 33.09 -9.61
N GLY A 38 -10.57 34.31 -9.34
CA GLY A 38 -10.46 34.89 -7.99
C GLY A 38 -9.68 34.11 -6.93
N LEU A 39 -8.48 34.60 -6.64
CA LEU A 39 -7.84 34.54 -5.33
C LEU A 39 -8.87 34.94 -4.24
N VAL A 40 -9.24 33.97 -3.43
CA VAL A 40 -9.81 34.23 -2.11
C VAL A 40 -8.66 34.10 -1.13
N GLU A 41 -8.09 35.25 -0.76
CA GLU A 41 -7.35 35.40 0.48
C GLU A 41 -8.37 35.50 1.62
N GLU A 42 -8.29 34.59 2.59
CA GLU A 42 -8.74 34.80 3.96
C GLU A 42 -8.22 33.66 4.85
N PRO A 43 -8.02 33.88 6.15
CA PRO A 43 -6.91 34.63 6.70
C PRO A 43 -6.01 33.76 7.61
N GLU A 44 -4.81 34.28 7.85
CA GLU A 44 -3.80 33.77 8.76
C GLU A 44 -4.34 33.71 10.20
N THR A 45 -4.60 32.50 10.72
CA THR A 45 -4.96 32.30 12.13
C THR A 45 -3.70 32.46 12.98
N GLU A 46 -3.59 33.61 13.62
CA GLU A 46 -2.55 33.96 14.60
C GLU A 46 -2.53 32.98 15.79
N LEU A 47 -1.35 32.48 16.11
CA LEU A 47 -1.03 31.78 17.36
C LEU A 47 -1.31 32.68 18.59
N PRO A 48 -2.08 32.24 19.59
CA PRO A 48 -2.15 32.95 20.85
C PRO A 48 -0.87 32.70 21.67
N LYS A 49 -0.30 33.83 22.10
CA LYS A 49 0.90 33.98 22.92
C LYS A 49 0.66 33.53 24.36
N ASP A 50 1.68 32.86 24.89
CA ASP A 50 1.96 32.59 26.30
C ASP A 50 1.91 33.86 27.17
N PRO A 51 1.35 33.80 28.39
CA PRO A 51 1.74 34.66 29.49
C PRO A 51 2.49 33.88 30.58
N GLU A 52 3.78 34.20 30.69
CA GLU A 52 4.71 33.79 31.73
C GLU A 52 4.41 34.41 33.13
N ALA A 53 4.65 33.59 34.16
CA ALA A 53 5.01 33.88 35.56
C ALA A 53 3.91 34.37 36.55
N PRO A 54 3.97 33.97 37.86
CA PRO A 54 5.19 33.96 38.68
C PRO A 54 5.43 32.78 39.64
N ARG A 55 6.74 32.59 39.94
CA ARG A 55 7.28 31.83 41.08
C ARG A 55 6.87 32.44 42.43
N ALA A 56 6.57 31.56 43.37
CA ALA A 56 6.68 31.66 44.84
C ALA A 56 6.24 30.27 45.35
N ASP A 57 6.81 29.58 46.33
CA ASP A 57 7.98 29.65 47.19
C ASP A 57 8.12 28.20 47.71
N ASP A 58 9.34 27.76 47.98
CA ASP A 58 9.64 26.50 48.67
C ASP A 58 9.33 26.62 50.18
N PRO A 59 8.83 25.57 50.84
CA PRO A 59 9.64 25.01 51.93
C PRO A 59 9.56 23.47 52.06
N GLU A 60 10.71 22.83 51.83
CA GLU A 60 11.47 21.94 52.73
C GLU A 60 10.73 21.02 53.73
N LEU A 61 10.86 19.71 53.46
CA LEU A 61 11.01 18.54 54.35
C LEU A 61 9.95 18.17 55.41
N GLU A 62 9.33 17.00 55.25
CA GLU A 62 9.20 15.99 56.32
C GLU A 62 9.42 14.56 55.75
N GLU A 63 10.43 13.85 56.26
CA GLU A 63 10.67 12.40 56.12
C GLU A 63 9.78 11.64 57.13
N ASP A 64 9.11 10.53 56.79
CA ASP A 64 9.51 9.10 56.96
C ASP A 64 8.19 8.30 57.27
N PRO A 65 8.07 6.95 57.30
CA PRO A 65 8.84 5.82 56.74
C PRO A 65 8.02 4.80 55.91
N ALA A 66 8.75 4.00 55.13
CA ALA A 66 8.50 2.62 54.69
C ALA A 66 7.08 1.99 54.80
N GLU A 67 6.50 1.62 53.65
CA GLU A 67 5.69 0.42 53.55
C GLU A 67 5.88 -0.25 52.17
N ASP A 68 6.20 -1.54 52.21
CA ASP A 68 6.61 -2.41 51.12
C ASP A 68 5.76 -2.30 49.85
N ALA A 69 6.39 -1.87 48.75
CA ALA A 69 6.01 -2.30 47.41
C ALA A 69 7.12 -3.21 46.91
N VAL A 70 6.84 -4.51 46.99
CA VAL A 70 7.67 -5.63 46.56
C VAL A 70 8.30 -5.32 45.20
N GLU A 71 9.60 -5.07 45.20
CA GLU A 71 10.43 -5.05 44.01
C GLU A 71 10.47 -6.50 43.51
N TYR A 72 9.62 -6.83 42.54
CA TYR A 72 9.82 -8.04 41.76
C TYR A 72 11.19 -7.88 41.09
N PRO A 73 12.14 -8.79 41.30
CA PRO A 73 13.33 -8.82 40.47
C PRO A 73 12.84 -9.08 39.05
N VAL A 74 12.86 -8.04 38.21
CA VAL A 74 12.97 -8.27 36.77
C VAL A 74 14.40 -8.77 36.64
N GLU A 75 14.53 -10.10 36.66
CA GLU A 75 15.75 -10.77 36.25
C GLU A 75 15.97 -10.30 34.81
N ASP A 76 16.92 -9.37 34.64
CA ASP A 76 17.49 -9.03 33.35
C ASP A 76 18.12 -10.33 32.82
N GLU A 77 17.31 -11.16 32.16
CA GLU A 77 17.84 -12.14 31.24
C GLU A 77 18.62 -11.33 30.19
N GLU A 78 19.95 -11.34 30.31
CA GLU A 78 20.86 -10.81 29.33
C GLU A 78 20.53 -11.46 27.98
N ILE A 79 19.74 -10.76 27.18
CA ILE A 79 19.47 -11.12 25.79
C ILE A 79 20.83 -11.09 25.10
N PRO A 80 21.35 -12.21 24.56
CA PRO A 80 22.66 -12.26 23.95
C PRO A 80 22.82 -11.21 22.85
N ASP A 81 23.92 -10.46 22.90
CA ASP A 81 24.23 -9.29 22.05
C ASP A 81 24.32 -9.57 20.53
N GLU A 82 24.04 -10.79 20.06
CA GLU A 82 24.23 -11.21 18.67
C GLU A 82 22.94 -11.32 17.84
N ASP A 83 21.76 -11.30 18.45
CA ASP A 83 20.51 -11.39 17.73
C ASP A 83 19.84 -10.01 17.67
N ILE A 84 19.86 -9.36 16.51
CA ILE A 84 19.09 -8.12 16.31
C ILE A 84 17.61 -8.52 16.26
N TYR A 85 16.83 -8.00 17.20
CA TYR A 85 15.40 -8.24 17.28
C TYR A 85 14.59 -7.03 16.82
N ILE A 86 13.69 -7.23 15.85
CA ILE A 86 12.63 -6.28 15.50
C ILE A 86 11.50 -6.48 16.51
N LYS A 87 11.34 -5.50 17.41
CA LYS A 87 10.25 -5.50 18.39
C LYS A 87 9.00 -4.88 17.77
N THR A 88 7.95 -5.66 17.60
CA THR A 88 6.58 -5.15 17.37
C THR A 88 5.91 -4.91 18.73
N GLU A 89 4.72 -4.30 18.75
CA GLU A 89 4.02 -4.03 20.00
C GLU A 89 3.67 -5.31 20.77
N ASP A 90 3.50 -6.43 20.06
CA ASP A 90 2.99 -7.70 20.61
C ASP A 90 4.01 -8.85 20.63
N PHE A 91 5.08 -8.79 19.83
CA PHE A 91 6.06 -9.86 19.72
C PHE A 91 7.45 -9.39 19.27
N VAL A 92 8.42 -10.30 19.33
CA VAL A 92 9.83 -10.03 19.04
C VAL A 92 10.25 -10.95 17.89
N ILE A 93 10.77 -10.37 16.81
CA ILE A 93 11.23 -11.09 15.61
C ILE A 93 12.75 -11.02 15.53
N SER A 94 13.44 -12.15 15.44
CA SER A 94 14.89 -12.13 15.18
C SER A 94 15.19 -11.73 13.74
N THR A 95 16.38 -11.19 13.49
CA THR A 95 16.82 -10.84 12.13
C THR A 95 16.88 -12.07 11.22
N GLU A 96 17.31 -13.22 11.74
CA GLU A 96 17.29 -14.48 10.98
C GLU A 96 15.86 -14.85 10.54
N MET A 97 14.88 -14.71 11.44
CA MET A 97 13.47 -14.98 11.12
C MET A 97 12.95 -14.00 10.07
N TYR A 98 13.30 -12.72 10.18
CA TYR A 98 12.94 -11.70 9.20
C TYR A 98 13.54 -12.05 7.83
N GLU A 99 14.85 -12.26 7.74
CA GLU A 99 15.55 -12.55 6.47
C GLU A 99 15.04 -13.83 5.82
N THR A 100 14.83 -14.89 6.62
CA THR A 100 14.26 -16.15 6.14
C THR A 100 12.86 -15.93 5.58
N THR A 101 12.00 -15.24 6.33
CA THR A 101 10.62 -14.98 5.91
C THR A 101 10.57 -14.09 4.67
N PHE A 102 11.42 -13.06 4.60
CA PHE A 102 11.52 -12.18 3.45
C PHE A 102 11.85 -12.95 2.18
N ASN A 103 12.86 -13.84 2.23
CA ASN A 103 13.26 -14.67 1.10
C ASN A 103 12.13 -15.63 0.66
N GLU A 104 11.43 -16.25 1.61
CA GLU A 104 10.30 -17.13 1.29
C GLU A 104 9.13 -16.38 0.66
N VAL A 105 8.81 -15.19 1.18
CA VAL A 105 7.75 -14.33 0.64
C VAL A 105 8.12 -13.78 -0.72
N GLU A 106 9.39 -13.41 -0.95
CA GLU A 106 9.87 -12.97 -2.25
C GLU A 106 9.69 -14.06 -3.31
N GLN A 107 10.09 -15.30 -3.00
CA GLN A 107 9.91 -16.45 -3.88
C GLN A 107 8.43 -16.72 -4.17
N PHE A 108 7.58 -16.67 -3.14
CA PHE A 108 6.14 -16.84 -3.28
C PHE A 108 5.52 -15.75 -4.18
N ILE A 109 5.93 -14.49 -4.04
CA ILE A 109 5.47 -13.39 -4.90
C ILE A 109 5.96 -13.56 -6.34
N ALA A 110 7.19 -14.06 -6.54
CA ALA A 110 7.70 -14.37 -7.87
C ALA A 110 6.85 -15.45 -8.57
N GLU A 111 6.50 -16.54 -7.87
CA GLU A 111 5.59 -17.58 -8.36
C GLU A 111 4.21 -17.00 -8.70
N LEU A 112 3.62 -16.20 -7.80
CA LEU A 112 2.35 -15.53 -8.05
C LEU A 112 2.40 -14.62 -9.29
N ASN A 113 3.50 -13.90 -9.49
CA ASN A 113 3.67 -13.01 -10.64
C ASN A 113 3.64 -13.80 -11.96
N GLU A 114 4.26 -14.97 -12.02
CA GLU A 114 4.21 -15.86 -13.20
C GLU A 114 2.77 -16.34 -13.46
N ILE A 115 2.11 -16.88 -12.44
CA ILE A 115 0.72 -17.34 -12.50
C ILE A 115 -0.22 -16.23 -12.98
N ILE A 116 -0.08 -15.03 -12.42
CA ILE A 116 -0.91 -13.87 -12.75
C ILE A 116 -0.63 -13.38 -14.17
N ALA A 117 0.64 -13.35 -14.59
CA ALA A 117 1.01 -12.97 -15.96
C ALA A 117 0.41 -13.94 -17.00
N ASP A 118 0.37 -15.23 -16.68
CA ASP A 118 -0.26 -16.27 -17.50
C ASP A 118 -1.79 -16.30 -17.41
N ARG A 119 -2.36 -15.48 -16.52
CA ARG A 119 -3.81 -15.42 -16.22
C ARG A 119 -4.36 -16.78 -15.78
N ASP A 120 -3.56 -17.58 -15.08
CA ASP A 120 -3.96 -18.90 -14.60
C ASP A 120 -4.75 -18.75 -13.28
N PHE A 121 -6.07 -18.56 -13.43
CA PHE A 121 -6.97 -18.42 -12.30
C PHE A 121 -6.98 -19.64 -11.37
N GLN A 122 -6.85 -20.86 -11.91
CA GLN A 122 -6.94 -22.07 -11.08
C GLN A 122 -5.71 -22.22 -10.19
N GLN A 123 -4.52 -21.95 -10.74
CA GLN A 123 -3.31 -21.93 -9.93
C GLN A 123 -3.34 -20.78 -8.92
N TRP A 124 -3.71 -19.56 -9.33
CA TRP A 124 -3.83 -18.43 -8.42
C TRP A 124 -4.76 -18.73 -7.24
N LYS A 125 -5.94 -19.30 -7.54
CA LYS A 125 -6.92 -19.71 -6.53
C LYS A 125 -6.35 -20.68 -5.49
N SER A 126 -5.40 -21.54 -5.86
CA SER A 126 -4.79 -22.51 -4.95
C SER A 126 -3.93 -21.87 -3.85
N HIS A 127 -3.43 -20.65 -4.11
CA HIS A 127 -2.62 -19.85 -3.18
C HIS A 127 -3.45 -18.93 -2.27
N LEU A 128 -4.78 -19.02 -2.31
CA LEU A 128 -5.67 -18.23 -1.46
C LEU A 128 -5.99 -18.96 -0.15
N THR A 129 -6.21 -18.21 0.92
CA THR A 129 -6.92 -18.71 2.10
C THR A 129 -8.40 -18.93 1.78
N GLU A 130 -9.08 -19.74 2.60
CA GLU A 130 -10.53 -19.92 2.48
C GLU A 130 -11.28 -18.61 2.77
N ASP A 131 -10.79 -17.83 3.74
CA ASP A 131 -11.37 -16.54 4.12
C ASP A 131 -11.29 -15.53 2.97
N TYR A 132 -10.14 -15.45 2.28
CA TYR A 132 -9.99 -14.64 1.08
C TYR A 132 -11.00 -15.06 0.00
N LEU A 133 -11.10 -16.36 -0.27
CA LEU A 133 -12.04 -16.90 -1.25
C LEU A 133 -13.49 -16.57 -0.87
N HIS A 134 -13.85 -16.70 0.40
CA HIS A 134 -15.18 -16.39 0.93
C HIS A 134 -15.54 -14.91 0.71
N VAL A 135 -14.68 -14.00 1.17
CA VAL A 135 -14.90 -12.54 1.07
C VAL A 135 -14.96 -12.08 -0.39
N HIS A 136 -14.02 -12.54 -1.23
CA HIS A 136 -13.91 -12.09 -2.61
C HIS A 136 -14.81 -12.85 -3.59
N SER A 137 -15.55 -13.86 -3.15
CA SER A 137 -16.63 -14.50 -3.92
C SER A 137 -18.02 -13.99 -3.54
N ASP A 138 -18.14 -13.14 -2.50
CA ASP A 138 -19.43 -12.61 -2.07
C ASP A 138 -20.04 -11.69 -3.16
N PRO A 139 -21.29 -11.96 -3.61
CA PRO A 139 -21.92 -11.17 -4.67
C PRO A 139 -22.11 -9.68 -4.34
N ALA A 140 -22.26 -9.31 -3.07
CA ALA A 140 -22.33 -7.92 -2.65
C ALA A 140 -20.97 -7.23 -2.73
N VAL A 141 -19.90 -7.90 -2.28
CA VAL A 141 -18.53 -7.40 -2.40
C VAL A 141 -18.15 -7.21 -3.87
N LEU A 142 -18.47 -8.19 -4.73
CA LEU A 142 -18.18 -8.11 -6.17
C LEU A 142 -18.94 -6.97 -6.85
N ARG A 143 -20.21 -6.76 -6.48
CA ARG A 143 -21.02 -5.64 -6.99
C ARG A 143 -20.46 -4.29 -6.56
N GLU A 144 -20.09 -4.15 -5.30
CA GLU A 144 -19.45 -2.93 -4.79
C GLU A 144 -18.15 -2.64 -5.54
N ARG A 145 -17.28 -3.64 -5.72
CA ARG A 145 -16.01 -3.48 -6.45
C ARG A 145 -16.21 -3.14 -7.93
N SER A 146 -17.30 -3.62 -8.54
CA SER A 146 -17.69 -3.26 -9.90
C SER A 146 -17.96 -1.77 -10.07
N GLU A 147 -18.29 -1.05 -8.99
CA GLU A 147 -18.51 0.40 -9.02
C GLU A 147 -17.21 1.22 -9.14
N SER A 148 -16.04 0.58 -9.11
CA SER A 148 -14.78 1.30 -9.28
C SER A 148 -14.74 2.06 -10.62
N PRO A 149 -14.15 3.28 -10.68
CA PRO A 149 -14.20 4.11 -11.88
C PRO A 149 -13.63 3.45 -13.14
N VAL A 150 -12.62 2.59 -12.98
CA VAL A 150 -11.98 1.87 -14.08
C VAL A 150 -12.93 0.81 -14.65
N LEU A 151 -13.60 0.02 -13.81
CA LEU A 151 -14.50 -1.02 -14.28
C LEU A 151 -15.77 -0.42 -14.88
N ARG A 152 -16.39 0.56 -14.21
CA ARG A 152 -17.59 1.25 -14.72
C ARG A 152 -17.38 1.89 -16.08
N ARG A 153 -16.25 2.60 -16.28
CA ARG A 153 -15.95 3.26 -17.56
C ARG A 153 -15.84 2.25 -18.71
N ASN A 154 -15.45 1.02 -18.40
CA ASN A 154 -15.31 -0.06 -19.38
C ASN A 154 -16.54 -0.98 -19.44
N ASN A 155 -17.62 -0.68 -18.72
CA ASN A 155 -18.81 -1.52 -18.60
C ASN A 155 -18.49 -2.97 -18.17
N ILE A 156 -17.54 -3.11 -17.24
CA ILE A 156 -17.17 -4.40 -16.66
C ILE A 156 -17.91 -4.58 -15.33
N GLU A 157 -18.61 -5.70 -15.20
CA GLU A 157 -19.24 -6.16 -13.96
C GLU A 157 -18.55 -7.44 -13.50
N LEU A 158 -18.22 -7.52 -12.21
CA LEU A 158 -17.62 -8.70 -11.59
C LEU A 158 -18.74 -9.64 -11.14
N ARG A 159 -18.87 -10.80 -11.80
CA ARG A 159 -19.95 -11.76 -11.50
C ARG A 159 -19.49 -12.88 -10.56
N ASP A 160 -18.20 -13.15 -10.57
CA ASP A 160 -17.55 -14.16 -9.75
C ASP A 160 -16.10 -13.73 -9.44
N ILE A 161 -15.41 -14.58 -8.68
CA ILE A 161 -14.01 -14.32 -8.31
C ILE A 161 -13.05 -14.46 -9.51
N GLU A 162 -13.42 -15.17 -10.57
CA GLU A 162 -12.59 -15.27 -11.79
C GLU A 162 -12.63 -13.97 -12.60
N ASP A 163 -13.79 -13.33 -12.68
CA ASP A 163 -13.92 -11.95 -13.19
C ASP A 163 -13.08 -10.99 -12.31
N TYR A 164 -13.16 -11.10 -10.97
CA TYR A 164 -12.34 -10.29 -10.06
C TYR A 164 -10.83 -10.50 -10.31
N PHE A 165 -10.39 -11.75 -10.44
CA PHE A 165 -9.02 -12.08 -10.78
C PHE A 165 -8.60 -11.42 -12.10
N THR A 166 -9.40 -11.62 -13.15
CA THR A 166 -9.10 -11.17 -14.52
C THR A 166 -9.03 -9.65 -14.64
N TRP A 167 -9.99 -8.95 -14.01
CA TRP A 167 -10.19 -7.52 -14.23
C TRP A 167 -9.61 -6.64 -13.13
N VAL A 168 -9.29 -7.19 -11.96
CA VAL A 168 -8.72 -6.44 -10.83
C VAL A 168 -7.33 -6.94 -10.50
N VAL A 169 -7.16 -8.23 -10.23
CA VAL A 169 -5.88 -8.77 -9.77
C VAL A 169 -4.82 -8.69 -10.86
N VAL A 170 -5.09 -9.22 -12.05
CA VAL A 170 -4.13 -9.23 -13.17
C VAL A 170 -3.59 -7.83 -13.48
N PRO A 171 -4.41 -6.79 -13.73
CA PRO A 171 -3.87 -5.47 -14.02
C PRO A 171 -3.21 -4.79 -12.81
N SER A 172 -3.69 -5.04 -11.59
CA SER A 172 -3.14 -4.42 -10.38
C SER A 172 -1.75 -4.97 -10.00
N ARG A 173 -1.48 -6.25 -10.33
CA ARG A 173 -0.26 -6.95 -9.94
C ARG A 173 0.79 -7.09 -11.03
N ALA A 174 0.55 -6.54 -12.22
CA ALA A 174 1.46 -6.66 -13.37
C ALA A 174 2.90 -6.17 -13.12
N ASN A 175 3.13 -5.34 -12.09
CA ASN A 175 4.46 -4.84 -11.71
C ASN A 175 4.73 -5.03 -10.20
N ALA A 176 4.08 -6.01 -9.56
CA ALA A 176 4.26 -6.27 -8.14
C ALA A 176 5.67 -6.80 -7.85
N ARG A 177 6.30 -6.27 -6.80
CA ARG A 177 7.59 -6.71 -6.27
C ARG A 177 7.61 -6.47 -4.77
N LEU A 178 8.36 -7.29 -4.04
CA LEU A 178 8.59 -7.07 -2.63
C LEU A 178 9.71 -6.03 -2.46
N ASP A 179 9.43 -4.96 -1.72
CA ASP A 179 10.46 -3.99 -1.31
C ASP A 179 10.64 -3.98 0.21
N ASP A 180 9.62 -4.38 0.98
CA ASP A 180 9.65 -4.43 2.44
C ASP A 180 8.61 -5.44 2.99
N LEU A 181 8.72 -5.78 4.27
CA LEU A 181 7.87 -6.74 4.95
C LEU A 181 7.57 -6.29 6.38
N ASP A 182 6.29 -6.21 6.74
CA ASP A 182 5.87 -5.95 8.11
C ASP A 182 5.25 -7.21 8.73
N PHE A 183 5.67 -7.59 9.93
CA PHE A 183 5.02 -8.68 10.66
C PHE A 183 3.80 -8.15 11.40
N ILE A 184 2.65 -8.78 11.17
CA ILE A 184 1.39 -8.51 11.90
C ILE A 184 1.02 -9.68 12.82
N GLY A 185 1.80 -10.76 12.80
CA GLY A 185 1.75 -11.89 13.71
C GLY A 185 2.91 -12.86 13.43
N THR A 186 3.03 -13.93 14.21
CA THR A 186 4.08 -14.95 14.02
C THR A 186 3.99 -15.67 12.67
N ASP A 187 2.76 -15.81 12.16
CA ASP A 187 2.44 -16.53 10.92
C ASP A 187 1.75 -15.61 9.90
N GLN A 188 1.82 -14.30 10.10
CA GLN A 188 1.12 -13.31 9.26
C GLN A 188 2.00 -12.08 9.01
N VAL A 189 2.05 -11.68 7.74
CA VAL A 189 2.90 -10.58 7.29
C VAL A 189 2.20 -9.74 6.23
N GLU A 190 2.55 -8.46 6.16
CA GLU A 190 2.21 -7.54 5.09
C GLU A 190 3.40 -7.40 4.14
N ALA A 191 3.21 -7.83 2.89
CA ALA A 191 4.18 -7.62 1.83
C ALA A 191 4.01 -6.21 1.26
N ILE A 192 5.06 -5.40 1.24
CA ILE A 192 5.00 -3.98 0.90
C ILE A 192 5.83 -3.69 -0.35
N MET A 193 5.26 -2.88 -1.24
CA MET A 193 5.97 -2.30 -2.39
C MET A 193 6.06 -0.78 -2.22
N ARG A 194 7.21 -0.21 -2.52
CA ARG A 194 7.44 1.24 -2.51
C ARG A 194 7.12 1.82 -3.88
N VAL A 195 6.21 2.80 -3.92
CA VAL A 195 5.85 3.56 -5.12
C VAL A 195 6.04 5.03 -4.83
N ARG A 196 7.03 5.67 -5.49
CA ARG A 196 7.39 7.08 -5.23
C ARG A 196 7.65 7.33 -3.74
N ASP A 197 8.46 6.45 -3.14
CA ASP A 197 8.84 6.45 -1.72
C ASP A 197 7.70 6.16 -0.72
N GLN A 198 6.47 5.94 -1.19
CA GLN A 198 5.34 5.54 -0.36
C GLN A 198 5.19 4.01 -0.36
N GLY A 199 5.14 3.41 0.84
CA GLY A 199 4.78 2.00 1.01
C GLY A 199 3.32 1.75 0.65
N VAL A 200 3.06 0.73 -0.17
CA VAL A 200 1.74 0.24 -0.54
C VAL A 200 1.71 -1.25 -0.21
N ILE A 201 0.74 -1.67 0.60
CA ILE A 201 0.57 -3.09 0.92
C ILE A 201 0.13 -3.82 -0.35
N LEU A 202 0.95 -4.78 -0.77
CA LEU A 202 0.62 -5.68 -1.86
C LEU A 202 -0.33 -6.76 -1.38
N TYR A 203 0.06 -7.50 -0.35
CA TYR A 203 -0.68 -8.64 0.16
C TYR A 203 -0.58 -8.66 1.68
N GLN A 204 -1.68 -9.02 2.33
CA GLN A 204 -1.59 -9.71 3.62
C GLN A 204 -1.42 -11.19 3.34
N LEU A 205 -0.42 -11.80 3.97
CA LEU A 205 -0.04 -13.18 3.78
C LEU A 205 -0.14 -13.92 5.10
N LYS A 206 -0.64 -15.15 5.05
CA LYS A 206 -0.75 -16.04 6.18
C LYS A 206 -0.13 -17.39 5.89
N ARG A 207 0.59 -17.94 6.85
CA ARG A 207 1.13 -19.29 6.79
C ARG A 207 0.05 -20.30 7.15
N VAL A 208 -0.27 -21.20 6.23
CA VAL A 208 -1.28 -22.24 6.39
C VAL A 208 -0.71 -23.57 5.90
N ASN A 209 -0.57 -24.54 6.80
CA ASN A 209 0.08 -25.83 6.53
C ASN A 209 1.46 -25.63 5.89
N ASP A 210 2.32 -24.85 6.56
CA ASP A 210 3.70 -24.54 6.16
C ASP A 210 3.88 -23.89 4.78
N ARG A 211 2.83 -23.21 4.27
CA ARG A 211 2.88 -22.46 3.01
C ARG A 211 2.26 -21.09 3.16
N TRP A 212 2.87 -20.10 2.53
CA TRP A 212 2.30 -18.76 2.41
C TRP A 212 1.07 -18.79 1.50
N LYS A 213 0.04 -18.06 1.92
CA LYS A 213 -1.21 -17.85 1.18
C LYS A 213 -1.66 -16.40 1.29
N ILE A 214 -2.35 -15.93 0.26
CA ILE A 214 -2.97 -14.59 0.26
C ILE A 214 -4.17 -14.63 1.20
N ASP A 215 -4.16 -13.74 2.19
CA ASP A 215 -5.24 -13.57 3.17
C ASP A 215 -5.98 -12.25 2.98
N VAL A 216 -7.12 -12.14 3.67
CA VAL A 216 -7.95 -10.92 3.68
C VAL A 216 -7.26 -9.81 4.46
N PHE A 217 -7.50 -8.56 4.03
CA PHE A 217 -7.04 -7.34 4.70
C PHE A 217 -7.81 -7.01 5.98
#